data_AF-I1BK36-F1
#
_entry.id   AF-I1BK36-F1
#
_cell.length_a   1.000
_cell.length_b   1.000
_cell.length_c   1.000
_cell.angle_alpha   90.00
_cell.angle_beta   90.00
_cell.angle_gamma   90.00
#
_symmetry.space_group_name_H-M   'P 1'
#
loop_
_entity.id
_entity.type
_entity.pdbx_description
1 polymer ?
#
loop_
_entity_poly.entity_id
_entity_poly.type
_entity_poly.pdbx_seq_one_letter_code
_entity_poly.pdbx_strand_id
1 'polypeptide(L)'
;MKIPTYSTIVLLFLSLLLSPSAAQNDSCFSLSGSTTCAAFQDYYISLTGLATQYPFLKKVTDIKTFDAGMQSFVTSPQFYLAPLGCTNKANVASKIPYARYSMTYLCSILIQDSSYSLPCNYNQRLSPPPLCKQTCFDFMASVESLTDNTETCPNLLQQSSNMANLNSSCEYWSGLNGTDYCMVGVANEPYNCGNN
;
A
#
# COMPACT_ATOMS: atom_id res chain seq x y z
N MET A 1 54.84 2.72 -55.47
CA MET A 1 55.83 3.57 -54.76
C MET A 1 55.09 4.77 -54.18
N LYS A 2 55.03 4.84 -52.84
CA LYS A 2 54.58 5.95 -51.94
C LYS A 2 53.09 6.38 -51.91
N ILE A 3 52.48 6.11 -50.75
CA ILE A 3 51.38 6.85 -50.09
C ILE A 3 52.04 7.97 -49.24
N PRO A 4 51.45 9.18 -49.10
CA PRO A 4 50.68 9.56 -47.88
C PRO A 4 49.41 10.42 -48.20
N THR A 5 48.20 10.10 -47.72
CA THR A 5 47.56 10.45 -46.42
C THR A 5 47.58 11.94 -46.04
N TYR A 6 46.40 12.59 -45.97
CA TYR A 6 45.82 13.36 -44.84
C TYR A 6 44.31 13.58 -45.12
N SER A 7 43.39 13.06 -44.29
CA SER A 7 42.79 13.69 -43.08
C SER A 7 41.88 14.88 -43.45
N THR A 8 40.58 14.94 -43.12
CA THR A 8 39.81 14.36 -42.01
C THR A 8 38.32 14.52 -42.34
N ILE A 9 37.50 13.47 -42.20
CA ILE A 9 36.03 13.56 -42.27
C ILE A 9 35.48 13.86 -40.87
N VAL A 10 34.50 14.77 -40.86
CA VAL A 10 33.72 15.30 -39.75
C VAL A 10 32.99 14.22 -38.96
N LEU A 11 33.05 14.29 -37.62
CA LEU A 11 32.07 13.67 -36.71
C LEU A 11 31.80 14.65 -35.55
N LEU A 12 30.74 15.45 -35.68
CA LEU A 12 30.11 16.17 -34.56
C LEU A 12 29.39 15.15 -33.69
N PHE A 13 29.99 14.76 -32.56
CA PHE A 13 29.27 14.06 -31.50
C PHE A 13 28.59 15.07 -30.58
N LEU A 14 27.29 15.26 -30.80
CA LEU A 14 26.37 15.89 -29.86
C LEU A 14 26.14 14.91 -28.71
N SER A 15 27.01 14.94 -27.69
CA SER A 15 26.83 14.13 -26.48
C SER A 15 25.60 14.61 -25.73
N LEU A 16 24.57 13.77 -25.76
CA LEU A 16 23.31 13.94 -25.05
C LEU A 16 23.55 14.31 -23.57
N LEU A 17 22.72 15.22 -23.10
CA LEU A 17 22.50 15.52 -21.69
C LEU A 17 22.34 14.21 -20.92
N LEU A 18 23.33 13.87 -20.09
CA LEU A 18 23.14 12.93 -18.99
C LEU A 18 22.16 13.60 -18.03
N SER A 19 20.87 13.27 -18.13
CA SER A 19 19.95 13.48 -17.04
C SER A 19 20.47 12.70 -15.84
N PRO A 20 20.75 13.32 -14.68
CA PRO A 20 20.90 12.55 -13.46
C PRO A 20 19.51 12.01 -13.11
N SER A 21 19.17 10.81 -13.57
CA SER A 21 18.09 10.02 -12.96
C SER A 21 18.69 9.19 -11.82
N ALA A 22 19.17 9.91 -10.81
CA ALA A 22 19.38 9.38 -9.47
C ALA A 22 18.54 10.23 -8.51
N ALA A 23 17.23 10.13 -8.68
CA ALA A 23 16.22 10.56 -7.72
C ALA A 23 15.42 9.28 -7.41
N GLN A 24 15.20 8.82 -6.19
CA GLN A 24 15.47 9.35 -4.87
C GLN A 24 15.98 8.18 -4.01
N ASN A 25 16.73 8.48 -2.95
CA ASN A 25 17.09 7.50 -1.92
C ASN A 25 15.84 7.20 -1.06
N ASP A 26 14.80 6.64 -1.67
CA ASP A 26 13.68 6.04 -0.96
C ASP A 26 14.20 4.74 -0.37
N SER A 27 14.26 4.64 0.96
CA SER A 27 14.74 3.42 1.61
C SER A 27 13.75 2.29 1.35
N CYS A 28 13.95 1.55 0.27
CA CYS A 28 13.17 0.35 -0.05
C CYS A 28 13.33 -0.65 1.09
N PHE A 29 12.28 -0.78 1.88
CA PHE A 29 12.26 -1.56 3.09
C PHE A 29 11.71 -2.95 2.78
N SER A 30 12.50 -3.97 3.06
CA SER A 30 12.10 -5.37 2.87
C SER A 30 11.08 -5.79 3.93
N LEU A 31 10.03 -6.48 3.49
CA LEU A 31 9.04 -7.10 4.38
C LEU A 31 9.44 -8.49 4.87
N SER A 32 10.68 -8.91 4.59
CA SER A 32 11.18 -10.23 5.00
C SER A 32 11.10 -10.39 6.51
N GLY A 33 10.42 -11.47 6.94
CA GLY A 33 10.19 -11.76 8.36
C GLY A 33 9.06 -10.97 9.01
N SER A 34 8.26 -10.20 8.26
CA SER A 34 7.07 -9.54 8.81
C SER A 34 6.04 -10.57 9.28
N THR A 35 5.55 -10.36 10.50
CA THR A 35 4.45 -11.14 11.08
C THR A 35 3.08 -10.56 10.71
N THR A 36 3.02 -9.28 10.33
CA THR A 36 1.78 -8.62 9.90
C THR A 36 1.54 -8.73 8.39
N CYS A 37 2.60 -8.89 7.60
CA CYS A 37 2.58 -9.07 6.15
C CYS A 37 3.26 -10.38 5.73
N ALA A 38 2.99 -11.49 6.43
CA ALA A 38 3.64 -12.78 6.19
C ALA A 38 3.51 -13.29 4.74
N ALA A 39 2.36 -13.07 4.09
CA ALA A 39 2.17 -13.46 2.68
C ALA A 39 2.96 -12.59 1.70
N PHE A 40 3.53 -11.48 2.16
CA PHE A 40 4.20 -10.48 1.35
C PHE A 40 5.70 -10.36 1.65
N GLN A 41 6.28 -11.34 2.35
CA GLN A 41 7.66 -11.32 2.86
C GLN A 41 8.74 -11.11 1.79
N ASP A 42 8.43 -11.40 0.52
CA ASP A 42 9.37 -11.25 -0.59
C ASP A 42 9.40 -9.82 -1.18
N TYR A 43 8.52 -8.93 -0.71
CA TYR A 43 8.31 -7.61 -1.31
C TYR A 43 8.87 -6.46 -0.46
N TYR A 44 8.87 -5.29 -1.08
CA TYR A 44 9.44 -4.06 -0.54
C TYR A 44 8.40 -2.93 -0.55
N ILE A 45 8.56 -1.99 0.38
CA ILE A 45 7.79 -0.74 0.42
C ILE A 45 8.73 0.48 0.51
N SER A 46 8.25 1.64 0.09
CA SER A 46 8.96 2.90 0.35
C SER A 46 8.53 3.47 1.71
N LEU A 47 9.45 3.55 2.68
CA LEU A 47 9.14 4.17 3.98
C LEU A 47 8.93 5.68 3.85
N THR A 48 9.81 6.35 3.11
CA THR A 48 9.82 7.81 2.95
C THR A 48 8.69 8.29 2.06
N GLY A 49 8.45 7.62 0.93
CA GLY A 49 7.39 7.96 -0.01
C GLY A 49 5.99 7.86 0.60
N LEU A 50 5.78 6.86 1.48
CA LEU A 50 4.48 6.58 2.09
C LEU A 50 4.27 7.26 3.46
N ALA A 51 5.31 7.82 4.07
CA ALA A 51 5.27 8.38 5.43
C ALA A 51 4.25 9.52 5.63
N THR A 52 3.86 10.23 4.58
CA THR A 52 2.82 11.28 4.68
C THR A 52 1.44 10.67 4.84
N GLN A 53 1.13 9.62 4.09
CA GLN A 53 -0.17 8.93 4.13
C GLN A 53 -0.26 7.95 5.31
N TYR A 54 0.86 7.33 5.67
CA TYR A 54 0.98 6.37 6.76
C TYR A 54 2.04 6.84 7.78
N PRO A 55 1.70 7.77 8.69
CA PRO A 55 2.67 8.41 9.57
C PRO A 55 3.44 7.48 10.49
N PHE A 56 2.94 6.26 10.76
CA PHE A 56 3.66 5.27 11.55
C PHE A 56 4.97 4.83 10.87
N LEU A 57 5.06 4.89 9.53
CA LEU A 57 6.25 4.54 8.77
C LEU A 57 7.47 5.43 9.11
N LYS A 58 7.24 6.65 9.60
CA LYS A 58 8.33 7.55 10.06
C LYS A 58 9.13 6.99 11.24
N LYS A 59 8.56 6.03 11.98
CA LYS A 59 9.16 5.41 13.15
C LYS A 59 9.72 4.01 12.86
N VAL A 60 9.61 3.56 11.61
CA VAL A 60 10.05 2.21 11.22
C VAL A 60 11.56 2.23 10.98
N THR A 61 12.26 1.40 11.75
CA THR A 61 13.72 1.18 11.62
C THR A 61 14.07 -0.28 11.36
N ASP A 62 13.15 -1.19 11.65
CA ASP A 62 13.29 -2.64 11.47
C ASP A 62 11.91 -3.30 11.31
N ILE A 63 11.90 -4.60 11.01
CA ILE A 63 10.67 -5.35 10.79
C ILE A 63 9.75 -5.40 12.01
N LYS A 64 10.30 -5.32 13.23
CA LYS A 64 9.51 -5.35 14.48
C LYS A 64 8.78 -4.03 14.68
N THR A 65 9.45 -2.91 14.44
CA THR A 65 8.85 -1.57 14.51
C THR A 65 7.82 -1.37 13.40
N PHE A 66 8.03 -1.96 12.22
CA PHE A 66 7.03 -2.05 11.16
C PHE A 66 5.78 -2.80 11.64
N ASP A 67 5.94 -4.04 12.12
CA ASP A 67 4.82 -4.87 12.58
C ASP A 67 4.03 -4.21 13.74
N ALA A 68 4.73 -3.59 14.69
CA ALA A 68 4.09 -2.85 15.78
C ALA A 68 3.30 -1.64 15.27
N GLY A 69 3.85 -0.92 14.28
CA GLY A 69 3.18 0.20 13.62
C GLY A 69 1.93 -0.24 12.86
N MET A 70 2.02 -1.34 12.11
CA MET A 70 0.89 -1.96 11.40
C MET A 70 -0.24 -2.34 12.36
N GLN A 71 0.07 -3.04 13.46
CA GLN A 71 -0.92 -3.46 14.47
C GLN A 71 -1.62 -2.28 15.13
N SER A 72 -0.88 -1.23 15.44
CA SER A 72 -1.43 0.00 15.98
C SER A 72 -2.33 0.70 14.96
N PHE A 73 -1.87 0.82 13.71
CA PHE A 73 -2.56 1.58 12.68
C PHE A 73 -3.90 0.95 12.28
N VAL A 74 -3.97 -0.36 12.04
CA VAL A 74 -5.22 -1.04 11.64
C VAL A 74 -6.31 -1.04 12.71
N THR A 75 -5.95 -0.73 13.96
CA THR A 75 -6.90 -0.53 15.06
C THR A 75 -7.01 0.94 15.47
N SER A 76 -6.50 1.87 14.66
CA SER A 76 -6.61 3.31 14.90
C SER A 76 -7.74 3.93 14.08
N PRO A 77 -8.44 4.97 14.58
CA PRO A 77 -9.48 5.67 13.83
C PRO A 77 -9.05 6.19 12.46
N GLN A 78 -7.75 6.41 12.25
CA GLN A 78 -7.16 6.86 11.00
C GLN A 78 -7.32 5.84 9.86
N PHE A 79 -7.47 4.55 10.16
CA PHE A 79 -7.46 3.51 9.14
C PHE A 79 -8.75 3.47 8.32
N TYR A 80 -9.93 3.39 8.95
CA TYR A 80 -11.21 3.38 8.23
C TYR A 80 -12.22 4.44 8.71
N LEU A 81 -12.19 4.90 9.97
CA LEU A 81 -13.15 5.92 10.41
C LEU A 81 -12.88 7.31 9.81
N ALA A 82 -11.61 7.70 9.67
CA ALA A 82 -11.26 8.99 9.09
C ALA A 82 -11.61 9.07 7.59
N PRO A 83 -11.28 8.07 6.75
CA PRO A 83 -11.77 8.02 5.37
C PRO A 83 -13.29 8.05 5.24
N LEU A 84 -14.02 7.48 6.20
CA LEU A 84 -15.48 7.51 6.24
C LEU A 84 -16.07 8.82 6.78
N GLY A 85 -15.24 9.73 7.30
CA GLY A 85 -15.69 11.00 7.87
C GLY A 85 -16.31 10.89 9.26
N CYS A 86 -16.00 9.81 10.00
CA CYS A 86 -16.62 9.51 11.28
C CYS A 86 -15.84 10.04 12.50
N THR A 87 -14.53 10.28 12.40
CA THR A 87 -13.66 10.57 13.56
C THR A 87 -14.07 11.75 14.44
N ASN A 88 -14.51 12.86 13.85
CA ASN A 88 -14.87 14.08 14.61
C ASN A 88 -16.33 14.09 15.07
N LYS A 89 -17.12 13.09 14.67
CA LYS A 89 -18.54 13.02 14.94
C LYS A 89 -18.87 11.89 15.91
N ALA A 90 -18.12 10.79 15.83
CA ALA A 90 -18.39 9.57 16.54
C ALA A 90 -17.93 9.57 18.01
N ASN A 91 -18.57 8.72 18.83
CA ASN A 91 -18.12 8.41 20.18
C ASN A 91 -16.99 7.37 20.14
N VAL A 92 -15.86 7.73 19.54
CA VAL A 92 -14.81 6.76 19.24
C VAL A 92 -13.81 6.60 20.37
N ALA A 93 -13.59 5.34 20.76
CA ALA A 93 -12.41 4.97 21.53
C ALA A 93 -11.13 5.27 20.72
N SER A 94 -10.01 5.48 21.41
CA SER A 94 -8.69 5.65 20.79
C SER A 94 -8.24 4.43 19.97
N LYS A 95 -8.91 3.29 20.18
CA LYS A 95 -8.76 2.04 19.44
C LYS A 95 -10.11 1.60 18.88
N ILE A 96 -10.16 1.22 17.61
CA ILE A 96 -11.36 0.77 16.91
C ILE A 96 -11.35 -0.76 16.73
N PRO A 97 -12.53 -1.40 16.54
CA PRO A 97 -12.60 -2.83 16.25
C PRO A 97 -11.81 -3.21 15.00
N TYR A 98 -11.21 -4.39 15.03
CA TYR A 98 -10.45 -4.92 13.90
C TYR A 98 -11.40 -5.38 12.79
N ALA A 99 -11.28 -4.81 11.59
CA ALA A 99 -12.03 -5.29 10.43
C ALA A 99 -11.33 -6.51 9.81
N ARG A 100 -12.10 -7.48 9.34
CA ARG A 100 -11.58 -8.69 8.68
C ARG A 100 -10.61 -8.31 7.55
N TYR A 101 -9.46 -8.98 7.48
CA TYR A 101 -8.41 -8.76 6.49
C TYR A 101 -7.74 -7.38 6.50
N SER A 102 -7.81 -6.64 7.61
CA SER A 102 -7.19 -5.31 7.70
C SER A 102 -5.68 -5.33 7.43
N MET A 103 -4.96 -6.36 7.88
CA MET A 103 -3.52 -6.44 7.61
C MET A 103 -3.26 -6.72 6.14
N THR A 104 -3.96 -7.69 5.57
CA THR A 104 -3.80 -8.07 4.16
C THR A 104 -4.09 -6.88 3.25
N TYR A 105 -5.19 -6.16 3.53
CA TYR A 105 -5.55 -4.94 2.81
C TYR A 105 -4.44 -3.90 2.94
N LEU A 106 -3.99 -3.58 4.16
CA LEU A 106 -2.95 -2.58 4.38
C LEU A 106 -1.59 -2.97 3.77
N CYS A 107 -1.17 -4.23 3.86
CA CYS A 107 0.05 -4.70 3.20
C CYS A 107 -0.07 -4.50 1.69
N SER A 108 -1.23 -4.84 1.10
CA SER A 108 -1.47 -4.69 -0.33
C SER A 108 -1.41 -3.22 -0.76
N ILE A 109 -2.07 -2.32 -0.05
CA ILE A 109 -2.06 -0.89 -0.44
C ILE A 109 -0.66 -0.27 -0.31
N LEU A 110 0.13 -0.69 0.69
CA LEU A 110 1.50 -0.21 0.86
C LEU A 110 2.42 -0.71 -0.26
N ILE A 111 2.28 -1.96 -0.69
CA ILE A 111 3.13 -2.58 -1.72
C ILE A 111 2.73 -2.12 -3.13
N GLN A 112 1.42 -2.02 -3.39
CA GLN A 112 0.86 -1.68 -4.69
C GLN A 112 0.85 -0.17 -4.99
N ASP A 113 1.36 0.66 -4.08
CA ASP A 113 1.53 2.09 -4.36
C ASP A 113 2.44 2.29 -5.58
N SER A 114 1.86 2.90 -6.63
CA SER A 114 2.52 3.02 -7.93
C SER A 114 3.64 4.04 -7.97
N SER A 115 3.62 5.02 -7.05
CA SER A 115 4.54 6.15 -7.05
C SER A 115 5.84 5.81 -6.31
N TYR A 116 5.74 5.01 -5.25
CA TYR A 116 6.82 4.85 -4.28
C TYR A 116 7.21 3.38 -4.08
N SER A 117 6.25 2.46 -3.92
CA SER A 117 6.57 1.07 -3.56
C SER A 117 6.76 0.13 -4.76
N LEU A 118 5.97 0.27 -5.83
CA LEU A 118 6.19 -0.53 -7.04
C LEU A 118 7.62 -0.34 -7.62
N PRO A 119 8.20 0.87 -7.67
CA PRO A 119 9.61 1.05 -8.04
C PRO A 119 10.59 0.23 -7.18
N CYS A 120 10.37 0.13 -5.87
CA CYS A 120 11.21 -0.68 -4.99
C CYS A 120 11.22 -2.17 -5.35
N ASN A 121 10.11 -2.68 -5.86
CA ASN A 121 9.97 -4.07 -6.27
C ASN A 121 10.51 -4.30 -7.69
N TYR A 122 10.18 -3.43 -8.64
CA TYR A 122 10.63 -3.55 -10.03
C TYR A 122 12.15 -3.44 -10.17
N ASN A 123 12.79 -2.60 -9.35
CA ASN A 123 14.26 -2.51 -9.29
C ASN A 123 14.92 -3.83 -8.84
N GLN A 124 14.18 -4.67 -8.10
CA GLN A 124 14.59 -6.02 -7.69
C GLN A 124 14.06 -7.11 -8.64
N ARG A 125 13.47 -6.74 -9.79
CA ARG A 125 12.82 -7.65 -10.75
C ARG A 125 11.64 -8.45 -10.16
N LEU A 126 10.97 -7.88 -9.16
CA LEU A 126 9.78 -8.45 -8.54
C LEU A 126 8.54 -7.74 -9.06
N SER A 127 7.50 -8.50 -9.37
CA SER A 127 6.17 -7.97 -9.68
C SER A 127 5.21 -8.43 -8.59
N PRO A 128 4.90 -7.58 -7.60
CA PRO A 128 4.01 -7.96 -6.52
C PRO A 128 2.59 -8.18 -7.06
N PRO A 129 1.92 -9.30 -6.74
CA PRO A 129 0.56 -9.52 -7.15
C PRO A 129 -0.39 -8.55 -6.43
N PRO A 130 -1.50 -8.15 -7.08
CA PRO A 130 -2.52 -7.34 -6.43
C PRO A 130 -3.26 -8.13 -5.35
N LEU A 131 -4.02 -7.43 -4.50
CA LEU A 131 -5.01 -8.07 -3.64
C LEU A 131 -6.11 -8.68 -4.51
N CYS A 132 -6.61 -9.86 -4.12
CA CYS A 132 -7.78 -10.42 -4.77
C CYS A 132 -8.98 -9.53 -4.55
N LYS A 133 -9.73 -9.26 -5.62
CA LYS A 133 -10.95 -8.43 -5.61
C LYS A 133 -11.92 -8.86 -4.52
N GLN A 134 -12.13 -10.16 -4.35
CA GLN A 134 -13.01 -10.68 -3.30
C GLN A 134 -12.48 -10.37 -1.89
N THR A 135 -11.17 -10.47 -1.66
CA THR A 135 -10.57 -10.09 -0.35
C THR A 135 -10.74 -8.61 -0.06
N CYS A 136 -10.65 -7.75 -1.08
CA CYS A 136 -10.95 -6.32 -0.93
C CYS A 136 -12.39 -6.11 -0.47
N PHE A 137 -13.36 -6.76 -1.12
CA PHE A 137 -14.76 -6.64 -0.72
C PHE A 137 -15.06 -7.25 0.64
N ASP A 138 -14.43 -8.36 1.02
CA ASP A 138 -14.59 -8.94 2.36
C ASP A 138 -14.11 -7.98 3.46
N PHE A 139 -13.02 -7.24 3.21
CA PHE A 139 -12.57 -6.17 4.10
C PHE A 139 -13.59 -5.04 4.17
N MET A 140 -14.06 -4.54 3.03
CA MET A 140 -15.02 -3.43 3.00
C MET A 140 -16.35 -3.79 3.67
N ALA A 141 -16.88 -5.00 3.43
CA ALA A 141 -18.08 -5.49 4.11
C ALA A 141 -17.90 -5.55 5.63
N SER A 142 -16.72 -5.94 6.10
CA SER A 142 -16.41 -5.90 7.54
C SER A 142 -16.38 -4.47 8.07
N VAL A 143 -15.78 -3.53 7.36
CA VAL A 143 -15.79 -2.12 7.75
C VAL A 143 -17.22 -1.56 7.78
N GLU A 144 -18.03 -1.86 6.77
CA GLU A 144 -19.43 -1.44 6.71
C GLU A 144 -20.22 -1.97 7.90
N SER A 145 -20.12 -3.26 8.22
CA SER A 145 -20.80 -3.84 9.39
C SER A 145 -20.42 -3.19 10.73
N LEU A 146 -19.20 -2.67 10.85
CA LEU A 146 -18.70 -2.00 12.05
C LEU A 146 -19.11 -0.53 12.12
N THR A 147 -19.47 0.07 10.97
CA THR A 147 -19.64 1.53 10.84
C THR A 147 -21.03 1.96 10.41
N ASP A 148 -21.89 1.04 9.96
CA ASP A 148 -23.29 1.32 9.63
C ASP A 148 -24.17 1.41 10.89
N ASN A 149 -23.78 2.30 11.80
CA ASN A 149 -24.52 2.62 13.01
C ASN A 149 -24.17 4.03 13.48
N THR A 150 -25.13 4.70 14.13
CA THR A 150 -24.96 6.09 14.56
C THR A 150 -24.04 6.25 15.78
N GLU A 151 -23.70 5.17 16.48
CA GLU A 151 -22.75 5.22 17.61
C GLU A 151 -21.32 5.42 17.09
N THR A 152 -20.96 4.68 16.04
CA THR A 152 -19.65 4.70 15.40
C THR A 152 -19.53 5.73 14.28
N CYS A 153 -20.64 6.05 13.60
CA CYS A 153 -20.68 7.04 12.52
C CYS A 153 -22.01 7.81 12.55
N PRO A 154 -22.10 8.95 13.27
CA PRO A 154 -23.38 9.66 13.42
C PRO A 154 -23.97 10.24 12.13
N ASN A 155 -23.15 10.43 11.09
CA ASN A 155 -23.61 10.90 9.78
C ASN A 155 -23.60 9.75 8.77
N LEU A 156 -24.63 8.90 8.82
CA LEU A 156 -24.73 7.72 7.95
C LEU A 156 -24.81 8.06 6.45
N LEU A 157 -25.36 9.23 6.07
CA LEU A 157 -25.36 9.66 4.67
C LEU A 157 -23.94 9.90 4.13
N GLN A 158 -23.10 10.57 4.94
CA GLN A 158 -21.70 10.79 4.58
C GLN A 158 -20.89 9.50 4.64
N GLN A 159 -21.09 8.68 5.67
CA GLN A 159 -20.44 7.38 5.80
C GLN A 159 -20.76 6.50 4.59
N SER A 160 -22.03 6.39 4.18
CA SER A 160 -22.45 5.54 3.05
C SER A 160 -21.86 6.04 1.73
N SER A 161 -21.88 7.36 1.50
CA SER A 161 -21.24 7.94 0.31
C SER A 161 -19.73 7.68 0.27
N ASN A 162 -19.04 7.80 1.41
CA ASN A 162 -17.61 7.54 1.50
C ASN A 162 -17.29 6.03 1.39
N MET A 163 -18.16 5.18 1.92
CA MET A 163 -18.06 3.72 1.79
C MET A 163 -18.18 3.30 0.33
N ALA A 164 -19.14 3.86 -0.41
CA ALA A 164 -19.27 3.62 -1.86
C ALA A 164 -18.00 4.02 -2.63
N ASN A 165 -17.39 5.16 -2.27
CA ASN A 165 -16.12 5.58 -2.86
C ASN A 165 -14.97 4.62 -2.53
N LEU A 166 -14.86 4.17 -1.28
CA LEU A 166 -13.85 3.17 -0.88
C LEU A 166 -14.05 1.84 -1.62
N ASN A 167 -15.28 1.34 -1.67
CA ASN A 167 -15.67 0.14 -2.43
C ASN A 167 -15.28 0.22 -3.91
N SER A 168 -15.37 1.40 -4.52
CA SER A 168 -14.96 1.59 -5.92
C SER A 168 -13.47 1.25 -6.16
N SER A 169 -12.62 1.35 -5.13
CA SER A 169 -11.21 0.96 -5.23
C SER A 169 -11.03 -0.53 -5.48
N CYS A 170 -11.92 -1.38 -4.95
CA CYS A 170 -11.95 -2.82 -5.21
C CYS A 170 -12.34 -3.16 -6.66
N GLU A 171 -13.02 -2.25 -7.36
CA GLU A 171 -13.40 -2.40 -8.76
C GLU A 171 -12.31 -1.89 -9.70
N TYR A 172 -11.77 -0.70 -9.41
CA TYR A 172 -11.03 0.07 -10.41
C TYR A 172 -9.53 0.18 -10.14
N TRP A 173 -9.08 0.02 -8.89
CA TRP A 173 -7.66 0.14 -8.61
C TRP A 173 -6.95 -1.20 -8.85
N SER A 174 -5.99 -1.21 -9.76
CA SER A 174 -5.26 -2.41 -10.19
C SER A 174 -4.57 -3.15 -9.03
N GLY A 175 -4.22 -2.44 -7.96
CA GLY A 175 -3.62 -3.04 -6.76
C GLY A 175 -4.61 -3.84 -5.91
N LEU A 176 -5.92 -3.66 -6.10
CA LEU A 176 -6.97 -4.25 -5.26
C LEU A 176 -8.03 -5.08 -6.01
N ASN A 177 -7.98 -5.10 -7.34
CA ASN A 177 -9.02 -5.71 -8.17
C ASN A 177 -8.56 -7.00 -8.88
N GLY A 178 -7.55 -7.70 -8.35
CA GLY A 178 -7.01 -8.91 -8.97
C GLY A 178 -8.06 -10.04 -9.06
N THR A 179 -8.15 -10.69 -10.24
CA THR A 179 -9.03 -11.84 -10.49
C THR A 179 -8.27 -13.17 -10.50
N ASP A 180 -7.04 -13.15 -11.02
CA ASP A 180 -6.14 -14.30 -11.14
C ASP A 180 -4.76 -13.92 -10.59
N TYR A 181 -4.03 -14.87 -10.02
CA TYR A 181 -2.69 -14.64 -9.43
C TYR A 181 -2.65 -13.44 -8.47
N CYS A 182 -3.58 -13.41 -7.52
CA CYS A 182 -3.74 -12.35 -6.54
C CYS A 182 -3.57 -12.86 -5.11
N MET A 183 -3.31 -11.94 -4.16
CA MET A 183 -3.19 -12.27 -2.75
C MET A 183 -4.57 -12.44 -2.11
N VAL A 184 -4.85 -13.63 -1.58
CA VAL A 184 -6.06 -13.92 -0.81
C VAL A 184 -5.86 -13.57 0.67
N GLY A 185 -6.90 -13.06 1.33
CA GLY A 185 -6.84 -12.66 2.75
C GLY A 185 -6.35 -13.75 3.68
N VAL A 186 -6.83 -14.98 3.48
CA VAL A 186 -6.47 -16.14 4.33
C VAL A 186 -4.98 -16.51 4.25
N ALA A 187 -4.28 -16.12 3.18
CA ALA A 187 -2.85 -16.40 3.05
C ALA A 187 -2.02 -15.58 4.04
N ASN A 188 -2.45 -14.35 4.33
CA ASN A 188 -1.77 -13.47 5.29
C ASN A 188 -2.39 -13.56 6.69
N GLU A 189 -3.70 -13.80 6.77
CA GLU A 189 -4.47 -13.79 8.01
C GLU A 189 -5.34 -15.05 8.15
N PRO A 190 -4.74 -16.22 8.42
CA PRO A 190 -5.46 -17.49 8.46
C PRO A 190 -6.46 -17.61 9.61
N TYR A 191 -6.34 -16.77 10.65
CA TYR A 191 -7.16 -16.84 11.87
C TYR A 191 -8.14 -15.67 12.04
N ASN A 192 -8.05 -14.61 11.21
CA ASN A 192 -8.94 -13.45 11.30
C ASN A 192 -10.03 -13.53 10.22
N CYS A 193 -10.87 -14.56 10.28
CA CYS A 193 -11.92 -14.82 9.28
C CYS A 193 -13.20 -13.98 9.45
N GLY A 194 -13.19 -12.95 10.30
CA GLY A 194 -14.35 -12.13 10.61
C GLY A 194 -15.32 -12.83 11.57
N ASN A 195 -15.65 -12.13 12.66
CA ASN A 195 -16.55 -12.49 13.75
C ASN A 195 -16.02 -13.52 14.77
N ASN A 196 -15.68 -13.02 15.96
CA ASN A 196 -16.14 -13.62 17.22
C ASN A 196 -17.26 -12.73 17.75
#